data_AF-A0A9P0LBB2-F1
#
_entry.id   AF-A0A9P0LBB2-F1
#
_cell.length_a   1.000
_cell.length_b   1.000
_cell.length_c   1.000
_cell.angle_alpha   90.00
_cell.angle_beta   90.00
_cell.angle_gamma   90.00
#
_symmetry.space_group_name_H-M   'P 1'
#
loop_
_entity.id
_entity.type
_entity.pdbx_description
1 polymer ?
#
loop_
_entity_poly.entity_id
_entity_poly.type
_entity_poly.pdbx_seq_one_letter_code
_entity_poly.pdbx_strand_id
1 'polypeptide(L)'
;MDGKHIVIQAPNNTGSDFFNYKGDFSIVLLGLVDANYKFTYVDVGCKGRISDGGVFKNTGFYVNLQQGQLNLPQPTALPARKTPIPYVIVADDDFALDMNLMKPYPGQHDKRSKERIFN
;
A
#
# COMPACT_ATOMS: atom_id res chain seq x y z
N MET A 1 0.31 -5.11 0.66
CA MET A 1 1.02 -4.14 -0.18
C MET A 1 1.81 -3.26 0.74
N ASP A 2 3.07 -3.04 0.42
CA ASP A 2 3.98 -2.29 1.28
C ASP A 2 5.10 -1.70 0.42
N GLY A 3 5.73 -0.64 0.92
CA GLY A 3 6.91 -0.05 0.32
C GLY A 3 8.20 -0.48 1.01
N LYS A 4 9.28 -0.45 0.24
CA LYS A 4 10.63 -0.68 0.75
C LYS A 4 11.57 0.38 0.19
N HIS A 5 12.24 1.09 1.07
CA HIS A 5 13.38 1.92 0.69
C HIS A 5 14.57 1.05 0.25
N ILE A 6 15.09 1.35 -0.93
CA ILE A 6 16.35 0.84 -1.47
C ILE A 6 17.34 1.98 -1.41
N VAL A 7 18.37 1.84 -0.57
CA VAL A 7 19.42 2.85 -0.40
C VAL A 7 20.19 3.02 -1.70
N ILE A 8 20.44 4.27 -2.07
CA ILE A 8 21.21 4.63 -3.25
C ILE A 8 22.27 5.68 -2.89
N GLN A 9 23.28 5.82 -3.75
CA GLN A 9 24.13 7.00 -3.73
C GLN A 9 23.27 8.24 -4.06
N ALA A 10 23.45 9.32 -3.30
CA ALA A 10 22.75 10.59 -3.55
C ALA A 10 22.96 11.04 -5.01
N PRO A 11 21.90 11.19 -5.82
CA PRO A 11 22.06 11.65 -7.18
C PRO A 11 22.50 13.13 -7.22
N ASN A 12 23.23 13.50 -8.27
CA ASN A 12 23.77 14.86 -8.40
C ASN A 12 22.64 15.90 -8.50
N ASN A 13 22.79 17.01 -7.78
CA ASN A 13 21.90 18.19 -7.87
C ASN A 13 20.42 17.90 -7.55
N THR A 14 20.10 16.89 -6.74
CA THR A 14 18.69 16.57 -6.39
C THR A 14 18.23 17.13 -5.05
N GLY A 15 19.11 17.80 -4.29
CA GLY A 15 18.79 18.24 -2.93
C GLY A 15 18.30 17.06 -2.08
N SER A 16 17.17 17.23 -1.39
CA SER A 16 16.56 16.21 -0.53
C SER A 16 15.54 15.31 -1.25
N ASP A 17 15.46 15.33 -2.58
CA ASP A 17 14.43 14.58 -3.29
C ASP A 17 14.46 13.07 -3.02
N PHE A 18 15.64 12.49 -2.84
CA PHE A 18 15.79 11.07 -2.53
C PHE A 18 16.02 10.82 -1.04
N PHE A 19 16.08 11.87 -0.21
CA PHE A 19 16.35 11.75 1.21
C PHE A 19 15.09 11.29 1.96
N ASN A 20 15.15 10.10 2.57
CA ASN A 20 14.03 9.49 3.28
C ASN A 20 14.02 9.88 4.77
N TYR A 21 12.94 9.52 5.46
CA TYR A 21 12.76 9.81 6.89
C TYR A 21 13.74 9.05 7.81
N LYS A 22 14.45 8.03 7.29
CA LYS A 22 15.47 7.27 8.02
C LYS A 22 16.86 7.92 7.96
N GLY A 23 17.01 8.99 7.18
CA GLY A 23 18.27 9.71 7.05
C GLY A 23 19.16 9.23 5.90
N ASP A 24 18.64 8.40 4.99
CA ASP A 24 19.36 7.88 3.83
C ASP A 24 18.79 8.42 2.52
N PHE A 25 19.63 8.47 1.48
CA PHE A 25 19.14 8.62 0.11
C PHE A 25 18.63 7.27 -0.41
N SER A 26 17.42 7.24 -0.95
CA SER A 26 16.79 6.00 -1.40
C SER A 26 15.82 6.22 -2.56
N ILE A 27 15.47 5.14 -3.23
CA ILE A 27 14.26 5.00 -4.03
C ILE A 27 13.28 4.07 -3.32
N VAL A 28 12.00 4.15 -3.67
CA VAL A 28 10.96 3.25 -3.17
C VAL A 28 10.75 2.09 -4.16
N LEU A 29 10.69 0.88 -3.62
CA LEU A 29 10.09 -0.30 -4.24
C LEU A 29 8.72 -0.51 -3.61
N LEU A 30 7.65 -0.38 -4.37
CA LEU A 30 6.30 -0.73 -3.94
C LEU A 30 5.96 -2.15 -4.43
N GLY A 31 5.56 -3.02 -3.52
CA GLY A 31 5.26 -4.42 -3.81
C GLY A 31 3.85 -4.84 -3.40
N LEU A 32 3.17 -5.54 -4.30
CA LEU A 32 1.96 -6.31 -3.99
C LEU A 32 2.27 -7.80 -4.10
N VAL A 33 1.89 -8.56 -3.08
CA VAL A 33 2.10 -10.00 -2.99
C VAL A 33 0.79 -10.73 -2.76
N ASP A 34 0.68 -11.94 -3.32
CA ASP A 34 -0.43 -12.84 -3.05
C ASP A 34 -0.21 -13.68 -1.77
N ALA A 35 -1.18 -14.53 -1.44
CA ALA A 35 -1.13 -15.41 -0.28
C ALA A 35 -0.04 -16.50 -0.37
N ASN A 36 0.56 -16.72 -1.54
CA ASN A 36 1.67 -17.65 -1.75
C ASN A 36 3.03 -16.93 -1.73
N TYR A 37 3.07 -15.68 -1.24
CA TYR A 37 4.26 -14.84 -1.20
C TYR A 37 4.88 -14.56 -2.59
N LYS A 38 4.06 -14.58 -3.65
CA LYS A 38 4.49 -14.23 -5.00
C LYS A 38 4.14 -12.78 -5.29
N PHE A 39 5.10 -12.03 -5.84
CA PHE A 39 4.84 -10.69 -6.34
C PHE A 39 3.85 -10.76 -7.51
N THR A 40 2.74 -10.03 -7.37
CA THR A 40 1.73 -9.86 -8.43
C THR A 40 1.83 -8.49 -9.09
N TYR A 41 2.45 -7.52 -8.42
CA TYR A 41 2.78 -6.22 -8.96
C TYR A 41 4.02 -5.64 -8.24
N VAL A 42 4.87 -4.95 -9.01
CA VAL A 42 6.04 -4.26 -8.50
C VAL A 42 6.21 -2.94 -9.25
N ASP A 43 6.44 -1.84 -8.52
CA ASP A 43 6.84 -0.53 -9.02
C ASP A 43 8.12 -0.09 -8.33
N VAL A 44 9.13 0.38 -9.08
CA VAL A 44 10.45 0.71 -8.54
C VAL A 44 10.97 2.02 -9.12
N GLY A 45 11.58 2.84 -8.27
CA GLY A 45 12.33 4.01 -8.71
C GLY A 45 11.74 5.34 -8.28
N CYS A 46 10.60 5.34 -7.59
CA CYS A 46 10.06 6.57 -7.03
C CYS A 46 11.03 7.17 -6.00
N LYS A 47 11.05 8.49 -5.92
CA LYS A 47 11.91 9.27 -5.02
C LYS A 47 11.70 8.86 -3.56
N GLY A 48 12.78 8.61 -2.82
CA GLY A 48 12.73 8.13 -1.43
C GLY A 48 12.10 9.08 -0.41
N ARG A 49 11.85 10.35 -0.75
CA ARG A 49 11.09 11.27 0.11
C ARG A 49 9.57 11.02 0.09
N ILE A 50 9.08 10.27 -0.88
CA ILE A 50 7.65 10.09 -1.12
C ILE A 50 7.15 8.93 -0.28
N SER A 51 6.01 9.11 0.39
CA SER A 51 5.36 8.07 1.19
C SER A 51 4.82 6.95 0.28
N ASP A 52 4.66 5.74 0.81
CA ASP A 52 4.19 4.57 0.06
C ASP A 52 2.79 4.78 -0.51
N GLY A 53 1.90 5.44 0.24
CA GLY A 53 0.58 5.87 -0.24
C GLY A 53 0.68 6.90 -1.38
N GLY A 54 1.67 7.80 -1.33
CA GLY A 54 1.97 8.75 -2.41
C GLY A 54 2.53 8.08 -3.66
N VAL A 55 3.41 7.09 -3.51
CA VAL A 55 3.91 6.26 -4.61
C VAL A 55 2.76 5.52 -5.26
N PHE A 56 1.94 4.82 -4.47
CA PHE A 56 0.81 4.03 -4.94
C PHE A 56 -0.16 4.84 -5.80
N LYS A 57 -0.57 6.03 -5.35
CA LYS A 57 -1.50 6.90 -6.10
C LYS A 57 -0.97 7.34 -7.48
N ASN A 58 0.34 7.31 -7.68
CA ASN A 58 0.98 7.64 -8.96
C ASN A 58 1.30 6.41 -9.83
N THR A 59 0.88 5.21 -9.43
CA THR A 59 1.07 3.99 -10.22
C THR A 59 -0.02 3.79 -11.26
N GLY A 60 0.32 3.15 -12.39
CA GLY A 60 -0.68 2.67 -13.35
C GLY A 60 -1.62 1.62 -12.73
N PHE A 61 -1.15 0.87 -11.73
CA PHE A 61 -1.98 -0.05 -10.97
C PHE A 61 -3.13 0.67 -10.26
N TYR A 62 -2.86 1.78 -9.58
CA TYR A 62 -3.92 2.56 -8.92
C TYR A 62 -4.94 3.10 -9.92
N VAL A 63 -4.49 3.62 -11.07
CA VAL A 63 -5.40 4.07 -12.13
C VAL A 63 -6.32 2.94 -12.59
N ASN A 64 -5.76 1.75 -12.87
CA ASN A 64 -6.54 0.58 -13.29
C ASN A 64 -7.48 0.08 -12.18
N LEU A 65 -7.07 0.16 -10.91
CA LEU A 65 -7.90 -0.19 -9.76
C LEU A 65 -9.14 0.72 -9.69
N GLN A 66 -8.93 2.04 -9.74
CA GLN A 66 -10.01 3.04 -9.69
C GLN A 66 -10.96 2.94 -10.88
N GLN A 67 -10.44 2.55 -12.05
CA GLN A 67 -11.24 2.38 -13.26
C GLN A 67 -11.88 0.99 -13.40
N GLY A 68 -11.70 0.10 -12.42
CA GLY A 68 -12.24 -1.27 -12.45
C GLY A 68 -11.61 -2.17 -13.52
N GLN A 69 -10.43 -1.84 -14.02
CA GLN A 69 -9.75 -2.54 -15.12
C GLN A 69 -8.85 -3.70 -14.66
N LEU A 70 -8.76 -3.94 -13.35
CA LEU A 70 -8.00 -5.06 -12.79
C LEU A 70 -8.76 -6.40 -12.82
N ASN A 71 -9.99 -6.43 -13.36
CA ASN A 71 -10.82 -7.64 -13.44
C ASN A 71 -10.96 -8.36 -12.09
N LEU A 72 -11.10 -7.60 -11.00
CA LEU A 72 -11.31 -8.17 -9.68
C LEU A 72 -12.63 -8.95 -9.66
N PRO A 73 -12.70 -10.06 -8.89
CA PRO A 73 -13.95 -10.79 -8.75
C PRO A 73 -15.05 -9.89 -8.15
N GLN A 74 -16.29 -10.17 -8.52
CA GLN A 74 -17.43 -9.46 -7.97
C GLN A 74 -17.53 -9.65 -6.45
N PRO A 75 -18.02 -8.65 -5.71
CA PRO A 75 -18.22 -8.75 -4.27
C PRO A 75 -18.97 -10.04 -3.90
N THR A 76 -18.44 -10.78 -2.94
CA THR A 76 -18.98 -12.08 -2.52
C THR A 76 -19.18 -12.09 -1.01
N ALA A 77 -20.23 -12.74 -0.53
CA ALA A 77 -20.48 -12.86 0.89
C ALA A 77 -19.48 -13.82 1.54
N LEU A 78 -18.95 -13.45 2.71
CA LEU A 78 -18.12 -14.34 3.51
C LEU A 78 -18.94 -15.52 4.06
N PRO A 79 -18.30 -16.64 4.44
CA PRO A 79 -18.98 -17.74 5.11
C PRO A 79 -19.84 -17.25 6.28
N ALA A 80 -21.07 -17.76 6.36
CA ALA A 80 -22.09 -17.37 7.35
C ALA A 80 -22.55 -15.89 7.33
N ARG A 81 -22.19 -15.11 6.28
CA ARG A 81 -22.67 -13.74 6.09
C ARG A 81 -23.55 -13.65 4.85
N LYS A 82 -24.47 -12.67 4.83
CA LYS A 82 -25.34 -12.39 3.67
C LYS A 82 -24.87 -11.20 2.85
N THR A 83 -24.26 -10.21 3.51
CA THR A 83 -23.79 -8.98 2.87
C THR A 83 -22.53 -9.28 2.05
N PRO A 84 -22.55 -9.06 0.73
CA PRO A 84 -21.36 -9.17 -0.10
C PRO A 84 -20.32 -8.12 0.31
N ILE A 85 -19.03 -8.49 0.28
CA ILE A 85 -17.93 -7.55 0.47
C ILE A 85 -17.00 -7.60 -0.74
N PRO A 86 -16.36 -6.48 -1.10
CA PRO A 86 -15.39 -6.46 -2.19
C PRO A 86 -14.15 -7.28 -1.81
N TYR A 87 -13.45 -7.76 -2.83
CA TYR A 87 -12.08 -8.24 -2.66
C TYR A 87 -11.17 -7.03 -2.45
N VAL A 88 -10.34 -7.09 -1.41
CA VAL A 88 -9.50 -5.98 -0.98
C VAL A 88 -8.02 -6.37 -1.00
N ILE A 89 -7.18 -5.40 -1.31
CA ILE A 89 -5.76 -5.42 -1.04
C ILE A 89 -5.57 -4.97 0.40
N VAL A 90 -4.78 -5.68 1.19
CA VAL A 90 -4.40 -5.24 2.54
C VAL A 90 -3.09 -4.46 2.46
N ALA A 91 -3.05 -3.30 3.09
CA ALA A 91 -1.89 -2.41 3.13
C ALA A 91 -1.71 -1.80 4.53
N ASP A 92 -0.59 -1.13 4.77
CA ASP A 92 -0.29 -0.50 6.06
C ASP A 92 -1.02 0.85 6.25
N ASP A 93 -0.70 1.57 7.32
CA ASP A 93 -1.38 2.83 7.66
C ASP A 93 -0.99 4.01 6.76
N ASP A 94 0.07 3.93 5.94
CA ASP A 94 0.44 5.02 5.04
C ASP A 94 -0.47 5.11 3.79
N PHE A 95 -1.21 4.04 3.51
CA PHE A 95 -2.20 4.02 2.43
C PHE A 95 -3.54 4.59 2.89
N ALA A 96 -4.36 5.03 1.93
CA ALA A 96 -5.72 5.50 2.21
C ALA A 96 -6.72 4.34 2.14
N LEU A 97 -7.76 4.34 2.99
CA LEU A 97 -8.85 3.38 2.90
C LEU A 97 -9.64 3.59 1.60
N ASP A 98 -10.00 2.51 0.91
CA ASP A 98 -10.77 2.55 -0.34
C ASP A 98 -11.62 1.27 -0.51
N MET A 99 -12.49 1.22 -1.52
CA MET A 99 -13.38 0.09 -1.80
C MET A 99 -12.62 -1.24 -1.95
N ASN A 100 -11.45 -1.21 -2.61
CA ASN A 100 -10.61 -2.39 -2.85
C ASN A 100 -9.28 -2.33 -2.09
N LEU A 101 -9.17 -1.45 -1.08
CA LEU A 101 -7.95 -1.28 -0.29
C LEU A 101 -8.30 -1.12 1.19
N MET A 102 -7.85 -2.08 2.00
CA MET A 102 -8.06 -2.13 3.44
C MET A 102 -6.77 -1.72 4.17
N LYS A 103 -6.92 -0.88 5.19
CA LYS A 103 -5.84 -0.43 6.07
C LYS A 103 -6.23 -0.61 7.55
N PRO A 104 -5.26 -0.58 8.49
CA PRO A 104 -5.53 -0.56 9.92
C PRO A 104 -6.37 0.65 10.35
N TYR A 105 -7.05 0.54 11.51
CA TYR A 105 -7.69 1.69 12.15
C TYR A 105 -6.62 2.69 12.62
N PRO A 106 -6.74 3.98 12.28
CA PRO A 106 -5.74 4.98 12.66
C PRO A 106 -5.78 5.28 14.16
N GLY A 107 -4.66 5.76 14.69
CA GLY A 107 -4.55 6.23 16.07
C GLY A 107 -4.23 5.14 17.10
N GLN A 108 -4.26 5.53 18.39
CA GLN A 108 -4.04 4.62 19.50
C GLN A 108 -5.37 4.06 20.00
N HIS A 109 -5.41 2.74 20.16
CA HIS A 109 -6.60 2.02 20.62
C HIS A 109 -6.34 1.34 21.96
N ASP A 110 -7.33 1.37 22.84
CA ASP A 110 -7.28 0.73 24.15
C ASP A 110 -6.99 -0.76 24.04
N LYS A 111 -6.32 -1.31 25.07
CA LYS A 111 -6.08 -2.75 25.14
C LYS A 111 -7.42 -3.49 25.09
N ARG A 112 -7.52 -4.48 24.19
CA ARG A 112 -8.72 -5.32 23.95
C ARG A 112 -9.88 -4.59 23.25
N SER A 113 -9.69 -3.38 22.74
CA SER A 113 -10.69 -2.78 21.84
C SER A 113 -10.80 -3.58 20.54
N LYS A 114 -11.91 -3.43 19.81
CA LYS A 114 -12.12 -4.14 18.54
C LYS A 114 -11.13 -3.69 17.48
N GLU A 115 -10.82 -2.40 17.47
CA GLU A 115 -9.84 -1.75 16.60
C GLU A 115 -8.43 -2.29 16.87
N ARG A 116 -8.06 -2.45 18.15
CA ARG A 116 -6.77 -3.05 18.57
C ARG A 116 -6.66 -4.53 18.23
N ILE A 117 -7.77 -5.27 18.22
CA ILE A 117 -7.81 -6.70 17.86
C ILE A 117 -7.79 -6.87 16.34
N PHE A 118 -8.39 -5.92 15.61
CA PHE A 118 -8.37 -5.90 14.15
C PHE A 118 -6.99 -5.56 13.59
N ASN A 119 -6.33 -4.54 14.16
CA ASN A 119 -4.97 -4.12 13.82
C ASN A 119 -3.93 -5.16 14.25
#